data_AF-A0A1V2ZXA5-F1
#
_entry.id   AF-A0A1V2ZXA5-F1
#
_cell.length_a   1.000
_cell.length_b   1.000
_cell.length_c   1.000
_cell.angle_alpha   90.00
_cell.angle_beta   90.00
_cell.angle_gamma   90.00
#
_symmetry.space_group_name_H-M   'P 1'
#
loop_
_entity.id
_entity.type
_entity.pdbx_description
1 polymer ?
#
loop_
_entity_poly.entity_id
_entity_poly.type
_entity_poly.pdbx_seq_one_letter_code
_entity_poly.pdbx_strand_id
1 'polypeptide(L)'
;MSDALDSTREFLSAHAPFDQLEAEALEFLLPRLQTRFYEQGARITDPEAGPAQRFHIIRQGRIRGESPSEDEQLSGNAWELIPGECFPIGALLGRRAVHTVHRAAEDTLCLELSLEDFDRLRARSRVFNDFCTRRLANLLDRLHQGLDSLASHDAAGGGQLNTPLALRLAREPVTCRPDTPLREALTTMRDQRVGSIVAVDDQAAPVGIFTLHDLLNRVALEGVGLDTPVRAVMTPDPVALEENAPGFEGIEAMTEHGMTHLCVVRDGRLAGVLGERDLLTRQPLTLDGLVREIRQATAVDEIAARLRQVPRLVEAVITQGAEADQVLRLITRLNEHATRRVLALLRPQYDIEGIDFTWLAFGSQAREEQALITDQDNGILFDAEPGDEDAVRARLLPWAQAVNRALAECGFTLCPGNIMAGNPECCLSGPEWEARFTRWIEQGTPEHLLKSTIFFDLRAVDGDASPVEALRTFLLQKTAYNSRFRRQMAANQQAFRPPLGLFGEIRAGAEGIDVKKQGLTPFVDGARVIALAAELPATGSHERMDQAVSAEAMRPGDAADYHAALRYLQMLRLRAQQKALREGREDDSRIRPEELGALEGRVLKESFRQARKLQGQLAVQYQL
;
A
#
# COMPACT_ATOMS: atom_id res chain seq x y z
N MET A 1 -42.27 10.28 29.17
CA MET A 1 -40.90 10.76 28.89
C MET A 1 -39.87 9.63 28.96
N SER A 2 -39.96 8.69 29.91
CA SER A 2 -39.06 7.51 30.00
C SER A 2 -39.04 6.69 28.71
N ASP A 3 -40.19 6.20 28.23
CA ASP A 3 -40.26 5.29 27.08
C ASP A 3 -39.68 5.87 25.77
N ALA A 4 -39.82 7.18 25.55
CA ALA A 4 -39.28 7.85 24.36
C ALA A 4 -37.75 8.02 24.43
N LEU A 5 -37.22 8.28 25.63
CA LEU A 5 -35.78 8.34 25.88
C LEU A 5 -35.17 6.94 25.78
N ASP A 6 -35.86 5.92 26.29
CA ASP A 6 -35.41 4.52 26.24
C ASP A 6 -35.36 4.00 24.79
N SER A 7 -36.39 4.28 23.99
CA SER A 7 -36.38 3.94 22.55
C SER A 7 -35.30 4.71 21.78
N THR A 8 -35.04 5.96 22.14
CA THR A 8 -33.95 6.74 21.51
C THR A 8 -32.58 6.19 21.91
N ARG A 9 -32.41 5.80 23.17
CA ARG A 9 -31.19 5.16 23.67
C ARG A 9 -30.95 3.82 22.98
N GLU A 10 -31.96 2.98 22.83
CA GLU A 10 -31.86 1.70 22.14
C GLU A 10 -31.45 1.89 20.67
N PHE A 11 -32.10 2.83 19.98
CA PHE A 11 -31.73 3.20 18.62
C PHE A 11 -30.27 3.67 18.54
N LEU A 12 -29.87 4.64 19.37
CA LEU A 12 -28.50 5.17 19.35
C LEU A 12 -27.48 4.08 19.69
N SER A 13 -27.77 3.21 20.66
CA SER A 13 -26.87 2.12 21.07
C SER A 13 -26.64 1.09 19.96
N ALA A 14 -27.49 1.05 18.93
CA ALA A 14 -27.31 0.22 17.74
C ALA A 14 -26.48 0.89 16.63
N HIS A 15 -26.14 2.18 16.76
CA HIS A 15 -25.50 2.95 15.68
C HIS A 15 -24.26 3.70 16.15
N ALA A 16 -23.18 3.58 15.37
CA ALA A 16 -21.95 4.31 15.65
C ALA A 16 -22.11 5.82 15.43
N PRO A 17 -21.45 6.67 16.24
CA PRO A 17 -20.54 6.33 17.35
C PRO A 17 -21.25 6.12 18.70
N PHE A 18 -22.58 6.16 18.73
CA PHE A 18 -23.36 6.23 19.95
C PHE A 18 -23.40 4.90 20.72
N ASP A 19 -23.16 3.79 20.02
CA ASP A 19 -22.93 2.46 20.57
C ASP A 19 -21.75 2.40 21.57
N GLN A 20 -20.83 3.36 21.51
CA GLN A 20 -19.60 3.39 22.28
C GLN A 20 -19.41 4.69 23.06
N LEU A 21 -20.43 5.54 23.11
CA LEU A 21 -20.37 6.74 23.93
C LEU A 21 -20.15 6.37 25.40
N GLU A 22 -19.23 7.08 26.03
CA GLU A 22 -19.06 7.06 27.48
C GLU A 22 -20.43 7.35 28.14
N ALA A 23 -20.76 6.65 29.22
CA ALA A 23 -22.08 6.75 29.85
C ALA A 23 -22.47 8.21 30.15
N GLU A 24 -21.52 9.01 30.64
CA GLU A 24 -21.70 10.44 30.91
C GLU A 24 -22.02 11.24 29.63
N ALA A 25 -21.38 10.91 28.50
CA ALA A 25 -21.64 11.56 27.23
C ALA A 25 -23.02 11.18 26.65
N LEU A 26 -23.44 9.93 26.83
CA LEU A 26 -24.78 9.48 26.44
C LEU A 26 -25.88 10.12 27.32
N GLU A 27 -25.65 10.21 28.62
CA GLU A 27 -26.53 10.93 29.57
C GLU A 27 -26.60 12.44 29.27
N PHE A 28 -25.49 13.02 28.80
CA PHE A 28 -25.48 14.40 28.30
C PHE A 28 -26.29 14.56 27.01
N LEU A 29 -26.13 13.64 26.05
CA LEU A 29 -26.71 13.69 24.71
C LEU A 29 -28.24 13.51 24.73
N LEU A 30 -28.73 12.44 25.35
CA LEU A 30 -30.12 12.00 25.26
C LEU A 30 -31.17 13.09 25.56
N PRO A 31 -31.08 13.86 26.67
CA PRO A 31 -32.08 14.88 26.98
C PRO A 31 -32.01 16.12 26.08
N ARG A 32 -30.95 16.27 25.28
CA ARG A 32 -30.72 17.43 24.40
C ARG A 32 -31.10 17.18 22.94
N LEU A 33 -31.37 15.92 22.58
CA LEU A 33 -31.82 15.57 21.25
C LEU A 33 -33.27 16.01 21.03
N GLN A 34 -33.50 16.77 19.97
CA GLN A 34 -34.82 17.19 19.54
C GLN A 34 -35.26 16.35 18.34
N THR A 35 -36.39 15.67 18.45
CA THR A 35 -36.96 14.94 17.32
C THR A 35 -37.60 15.92 16.34
N ARG A 36 -37.19 15.88 15.07
CA ARG A 36 -37.76 16.70 13.99
C ARG A 36 -38.23 15.82 12.85
N PHE A 37 -39.46 16.07 12.40
CA PHE A 37 -40.02 15.45 11.20
C PHE A 37 -39.84 16.36 10.00
N TYR A 38 -39.50 15.75 8.86
CA TYR A 38 -39.36 16.39 7.57
C TYR A 38 -40.18 15.62 6.55
N GLU A 39 -41.13 16.31 5.92
CA GLU A 39 -41.90 15.75 4.81
C GLU A 39 -41.00 15.50 3.60
N GLN A 40 -41.36 14.51 2.79
CA GLN A 40 -40.70 14.26 1.51
C GLN A 40 -40.53 15.57 0.70
N GLY A 41 -39.30 15.82 0.24
CA GLY A 41 -38.92 17.00 -0.52
C GLY A 41 -38.50 18.21 0.32
N ALA A 42 -38.67 18.18 1.65
CA ALA A 42 -38.27 19.29 2.52
C ALA A 42 -36.75 19.49 2.53
N ARG A 43 -36.28 20.74 2.40
CA ARG A 43 -34.86 21.08 2.57
C ARG A 43 -34.53 21.16 4.07
N ILE A 44 -33.54 20.37 4.47
CA ILE A 44 -33.06 20.22 5.85
C ILE A 44 -31.87 21.16 6.10
N THR A 45 -30.93 21.22 5.16
CA THR A 45 -29.85 22.22 5.16
C THR A 45 -29.67 22.78 3.76
N ASP A 46 -29.26 24.04 3.67
CA ASP A 46 -29.09 24.77 2.41
C ASP A 46 -27.78 25.59 2.46
N PRO A 47 -26.95 25.59 1.39
CA PRO A 47 -25.73 26.42 1.33
C PRO A 47 -25.99 27.92 1.53
N GLU A 48 -27.16 28.40 1.10
CA GLU A 48 -27.54 29.81 1.22
C GLU A 48 -28.00 30.18 2.64
N ALA A 49 -28.29 29.19 3.49
CA ALA A 49 -28.72 29.41 4.87
C ALA A 49 -27.59 29.80 5.83
N GLY A 50 -26.36 29.97 5.32
CA GLY A 50 -25.19 30.34 6.11
C GLY A 50 -24.57 29.16 6.89
N PRO A 51 -23.70 29.43 7.88
CA PRO A 51 -22.98 28.40 8.61
C PRO A 51 -23.90 27.38 9.30
N ALA A 52 -23.57 26.09 9.20
CA ALA A 52 -24.38 25.03 9.79
C ALA A 52 -24.49 25.19 11.32
N GLN A 53 -25.72 25.13 11.84
CA GLN A 53 -26.04 25.36 13.26
C GLN A 53 -26.52 24.10 13.99
N ARG A 54 -26.76 23.00 13.28
CA ARG A 54 -27.37 21.79 13.85
C ARG A 54 -26.69 20.54 13.31
N PHE A 55 -26.51 19.58 14.21
CA PHE A 55 -26.12 18.21 13.91
C PHE A 55 -27.37 17.35 13.87
N HIS A 56 -27.49 16.51 12.85
CA HIS A 56 -28.64 15.66 12.59
C HIS A 56 -28.20 14.21 12.60
N ILE A 57 -28.98 13.36 13.26
CA ILE A 57 -28.89 11.90 13.25
C ILE A 57 -30.18 11.39 12.61
N ILE A 58 -30.08 10.61 11.54
CA ILE A 58 -31.28 10.08 10.89
C ILE A 58 -31.81 8.93 11.73
N ARG A 59 -33.02 9.05 12.25
CA ARG A 59 -33.69 7.98 13.00
C ARG A 59 -34.49 7.06 12.09
N GLN A 60 -35.17 7.65 11.10
CA GLN A 60 -36.01 6.95 10.13
C GLN A 60 -36.09 7.78 8.85
N GLY A 61 -36.24 7.14 7.70
CA GLY A 61 -36.30 7.80 6.40
C GLY A 61 -34.92 7.96 5.74
N ARG A 62 -34.85 8.77 4.68
CA ARG A 62 -33.65 8.99 3.87
C ARG A 62 -33.51 10.46 3.49
N ILE A 63 -32.27 10.92 3.41
CA ILE A 63 -31.94 12.31 3.07
C ILE A 63 -31.02 12.35 1.89
N ARG A 64 -31.41 13.07 0.84
CA ARG A 64 -30.65 13.33 -0.38
C ARG A 64 -29.80 14.59 -0.28
N GLY A 65 -28.50 14.47 -0.49
CA GLY A 65 -27.58 15.58 -0.74
C GLY A 65 -27.57 15.95 -2.23
N GLU A 66 -27.75 17.22 -2.54
CA GLU A 66 -27.78 17.80 -3.89
C GLU A 66 -26.72 18.91 -3.98
N SER A 67 -25.93 18.94 -5.06
CA SER A 67 -25.03 20.07 -5.33
C SER A 67 -25.86 21.20 -5.96
N PRO A 68 -25.70 22.47 -5.54
CA PRO A 68 -26.39 23.59 -6.18
C PRO A 68 -25.76 23.84 -7.55
N SER A 69 -26.35 23.32 -8.64
CA SER A 69 -25.98 23.68 -10.01
C SER A 69 -27.24 23.97 -10.83
N GLU A 70 -27.19 25.02 -11.65
CA GLU A 70 -28.31 25.48 -12.50
C GLU A 70 -28.57 24.58 -13.73
N ASP A 71 -27.68 23.63 -14.03
CA ASP A 71 -27.83 22.67 -15.15
C ASP A 71 -28.37 21.31 -14.68
N GLU A 72 -29.65 21.03 -14.94
CA GLU A 72 -30.29 19.74 -14.65
C GLU A 72 -29.62 18.54 -15.38
N GLN A 73 -28.86 18.79 -16.44
CA GLN A 73 -28.11 17.75 -17.18
C GLN A 73 -26.78 17.34 -16.51
N LEU A 74 -26.30 18.08 -15.51
CA LEU A 74 -25.10 17.78 -14.71
C LEU A 74 -25.42 17.25 -13.29
N SER A 75 -26.69 17.00 -12.99
CA SER A 75 -27.19 16.48 -11.69
C SER A 75 -26.88 14.98 -11.44
N GLY A 76 -25.66 14.55 -11.77
CA GLY A 76 -25.18 13.18 -11.59
C GLY A 76 -24.61 12.87 -10.19
N ASN A 77 -24.54 13.87 -9.31
CA ASN A 77 -23.81 13.79 -8.03
C ASN A 77 -24.71 13.80 -6.78
N ALA A 78 -25.97 13.37 -6.87
CA ALA A 78 -26.78 13.25 -5.66
C ALA A 78 -26.41 12.00 -4.83
N TRP A 79 -26.24 12.15 -3.51
CA TRP A 79 -26.07 11.02 -2.58
C TRP A 79 -27.20 10.96 -1.55
N GLU A 80 -27.49 9.80 -0.94
CA GLU A 80 -28.39 9.73 0.21
C GLU A 80 -27.72 9.25 1.50
N LEU A 81 -28.28 9.70 2.62
CA LEU A 81 -27.96 9.31 3.98
C LEU A 81 -29.11 8.47 4.54
N ILE A 82 -28.77 7.41 5.27
CA ILE A 82 -29.72 6.41 5.80
C ILE A 82 -29.80 6.45 7.34
N PRO A 83 -30.74 5.74 7.98
CA PRO A 83 -30.83 5.69 9.44
C PRO A 83 -29.50 5.32 10.12
N GLY A 84 -29.18 6.03 11.20
CA GLY A 84 -27.92 5.96 11.94
C GLY A 84 -26.83 6.88 11.40
N GLU A 85 -26.95 7.38 10.17
CA GLU A 85 -25.99 8.34 9.64
C GLU A 85 -26.22 9.77 10.15
N CYS A 86 -25.13 10.53 10.15
CA CYS A 86 -25.06 11.84 10.77
C CYS A 86 -24.56 12.90 9.80
N PHE A 87 -25.13 14.12 9.84
CA PHE A 87 -24.77 15.23 8.98
C PHE A 87 -25.15 16.59 9.62
N PRO A 88 -24.62 17.74 9.15
CA PRO A 88 -23.49 17.91 8.26
C PRO A 88 -22.18 18.10 9.06
N ILE A 89 -21.56 17.01 9.52
CA ILE A 89 -20.37 17.01 10.40
C ILE A 89 -19.28 17.96 9.91
N GLY A 90 -18.88 17.87 8.65
CA GLY A 90 -17.79 18.69 8.10
C GLY A 90 -18.08 20.19 8.10
N ALA A 91 -19.34 20.60 7.92
CA ALA A 91 -19.74 22.01 7.95
C ALA A 91 -19.73 22.56 9.38
N LEU A 92 -20.18 21.75 10.35
CA LEU A 92 -20.16 22.07 11.78
C LEU A 92 -18.71 22.24 12.28
N LEU A 93 -17.84 21.29 11.95
CA LEU A 93 -16.41 21.35 12.32
C LEU A 93 -15.72 22.57 11.71
N GLY A 94 -15.99 22.86 10.45
CA GLY A 94 -15.38 23.98 9.72
C GLY A 94 -16.03 25.34 9.96
N ARG A 95 -17.05 25.44 10.83
CA ARG A 95 -17.82 26.67 11.09
C ARG A 95 -18.28 27.38 9.81
N ARG A 96 -18.70 26.59 8.82
CA ARG A 96 -18.98 27.07 7.47
C ARG A 96 -20.35 26.60 7.00
N ALA A 97 -20.82 27.21 5.91
CA ALA A 97 -22.01 26.73 5.24
C ALA A 97 -21.80 25.29 4.72
N VAL A 98 -22.90 24.56 4.59
CA VAL A 98 -22.90 23.32 3.83
C VAL A 98 -22.60 23.62 2.37
N HIS A 99 -21.92 22.72 1.67
CA HIS A 99 -21.67 22.89 0.23
C HIS A 99 -22.84 22.37 -0.61
N THR A 100 -23.80 21.71 0.03
CA THR A 100 -24.75 20.80 -0.59
C THR A 100 -26.10 20.95 0.11
N VAL A 101 -27.19 20.95 -0.65
CA VAL A 101 -28.55 20.95 -0.10
C VAL A 101 -28.85 19.54 0.41
N HIS A 102 -29.25 19.39 1.67
CA HIS A 102 -29.77 18.11 2.18
C HIS A 102 -31.29 18.18 2.17
N ARG A 103 -31.95 17.24 1.51
CA ARG A 103 -33.40 17.20 1.29
C ARG A 103 -33.96 15.86 1.74
N ALA A 104 -35.09 15.83 2.44
CA ALA A 104 -35.79 14.58 2.72
C ALA A 104 -36.19 13.89 1.40
N ALA A 105 -35.68 12.68 1.15
CA ALA A 105 -36.01 11.88 -0.04
C ALA A 105 -37.36 11.17 0.12
N GLU A 106 -37.70 10.86 1.37
CA GLU A 106 -38.98 10.35 1.85
C GLU A 106 -39.28 11.01 3.21
N ASP A 107 -40.45 10.76 3.77
CA ASP A 107 -40.80 11.22 5.12
C ASP A 107 -39.73 10.77 6.13
N THR A 108 -39.03 11.74 6.71
CA THR A 108 -37.80 11.52 7.46
C THR A 108 -37.90 12.07 8.86
N LEU A 109 -37.48 11.26 9.83
CA LEU A 109 -37.35 11.63 11.22
C LEU A 109 -35.87 11.79 11.58
N CYS A 110 -35.48 12.98 12.01
CA CYS A 110 -34.14 13.26 12.52
C CYS A 110 -34.15 13.52 14.02
N LEU A 111 -33.04 13.18 14.67
CA LEU A 111 -32.68 13.68 15.99
C LEU A 111 -31.69 14.83 15.79
N GLU A 112 -32.03 16.01 16.27
CA GLU A 112 -31.21 17.20 16.14
C GLU A 112 -30.49 17.54 17.43
N LEU A 113 -29.25 18.01 17.30
CA LEU A 113 -28.43 18.56 18.37
C LEU A 113 -27.93 19.95 17.95
N SER A 114 -27.98 20.92 18.87
CA SER A 114 -27.48 22.28 18.61
C SER A 114 -25.97 22.27 18.37
N LEU A 115 -25.44 23.27 17.65
CA LEU A 115 -23.99 23.43 17.45
C LEU A 115 -23.23 23.54 18.78
N GLU A 116 -23.78 24.26 19.76
CA GLU A 116 -23.20 24.40 21.10
C GLU A 116 -23.13 23.04 21.82
N ASP A 117 -24.20 22.26 21.77
CA ASP A 117 -24.23 20.94 22.40
C ASP A 117 -23.38 19.91 21.64
N PHE A 118 -23.28 20.03 20.31
CA PHE A 118 -22.39 19.23 19.47
C PHE A 118 -20.92 19.45 19.89
N ASP A 119 -20.50 20.69 20.07
CA ASP A 119 -19.15 21.00 20.54
C ASP A 119 -18.90 20.52 21.97
N ARG A 120 -19.90 20.67 22.84
CA ARG A 120 -19.84 20.17 24.22
C ARG A 120 -19.77 18.65 24.28
N LEU A 121 -20.46 17.95 23.38
CA LEU A 121 -20.40 16.50 23.27
C LEU A 121 -19.02 16.05 22.77
N ARG A 122 -18.45 16.73 21.77
CA ARG A 122 -17.07 16.48 21.32
C ARG A 122 -16.04 16.71 22.42
N ALA A 123 -16.20 17.74 23.23
CA ALA A 123 -15.29 17.99 24.35
C ALA A 123 -15.42 16.95 25.48
N ARG A 124 -16.57 16.28 25.61
CA ARG A 124 -16.87 15.28 26.65
C ARG A 124 -16.55 13.86 26.24
N SER A 125 -16.72 13.55 24.97
CA SER A 125 -16.53 12.21 24.43
C SER A 125 -15.40 12.20 23.43
N ARG A 126 -14.33 11.49 23.79
CA ARG A 126 -13.24 11.25 22.86
C ARG A 126 -13.75 10.43 21.67
N VAL A 127 -14.61 9.44 21.93
CA VAL A 127 -15.23 8.59 20.91
C VAL A 127 -16.00 9.43 19.88
N PHE A 128 -16.82 10.38 20.34
CA PHE A 128 -17.59 11.25 19.45
C PHE A 128 -16.69 12.23 18.68
N ASN A 129 -15.72 12.85 19.35
CA ASN A 129 -14.79 13.76 18.67
C ASN A 129 -13.95 13.04 17.61
N ASP A 130 -13.48 11.84 17.91
CA ASP A 130 -12.74 11.01 16.98
C ASP A 130 -13.63 10.57 15.82
N PHE A 131 -14.88 10.18 16.06
CA PHE A 131 -15.83 9.90 14.97
C PHE A 131 -16.04 11.10 14.04
N CYS A 132 -16.13 12.31 14.58
CA CYS A 132 -16.28 13.52 13.78
C CYS A 132 -15.02 13.85 12.96
N THR A 133 -13.83 13.56 13.49
CA THR A 133 -12.56 14.02 12.92
C THR A 133 -11.76 12.94 12.19
N ARG A 134 -12.02 11.66 12.44
CA ARG A 134 -11.21 10.48 12.02
C ARG A 134 -12.10 9.24 11.76
N ARG A 135 -13.20 9.39 11.01
CA ARG A 135 -14.26 8.35 10.87
C ARG A 135 -13.73 6.99 10.38
N LEU A 136 -12.79 6.96 9.43
CA LEU A 136 -12.23 5.72 8.90
C LEU A 136 -11.19 5.09 9.82
N ALA A 137 -10.29 5.90 10.41
CA ALA A 137 -9.30 5.41 11.38
C ALA A 137 -9.99 4.70 12.56
N ASN A 138 -11.07 5.26 13.11
CA ASN A 138 -11.83 4.60 14.20
C ASN A 138 -12.57 3.33 13.76
N LEU A 139 -12.96 3.23 12.50
CA LEU A 139 -13.56 2.00 11.98
C LEU A 139 -12.51 0.90 11.83
N LEU A 140 -11.31 1.25 11.39
CA LEU A 140 -10.17 0.33 11.27
C LEU A 140 -9.62 -0.08 12.63
N ASP A 141 -9.43 0.84 13.57
CA ASP A 141 -9.02 0.54 14.93
C ASP A 141 -9.98 -0.47 15.60
N ARG A 142 -11.28 -0.34 15.34
CA ARG A 142 -12.29 -1.29 15.81
C ARG A 142 -12.22 -2.66 15.14
N LEU A 143 -11.90 -2.71 13.84
CA LEU A 143 -11.63 -3.97 13.15
C LEU A 143 -10.41 -4.67 13.74
N HIS A 144 -9.31 -3.93 13.94
CA HIS A 144 -8.08 -4.45 14.52
C HIS A 144 -8.29 -4.93 15.95
N GLN A 145 -8.95 -4.14 16.80
CA GLN A 145 -9.29 -4.55 18.18
C GLN A 145 -10.21 -5.77 18.24
N GLY A 146 -11.15 -5.91 17.30
CA GLY A 146 -12.00 -7.09 17.18
C GLY A 146 -11.21 -8.36 16.82
N LEU A 147 -10.23 -8.25 15.93
CA LEU A 147 -9.31 -9.33 15.56
C LEU A 147 -8.36 -9.69 16.71
N ASP A 148 -7.82 -8.69 17.41
CA ASP A 148 -6.93 -8.87 18.56
C ASP A 148 -7.64 -9.55 19.74
N SER A 149 -8.91 -9.22 19.99
CA SER A 149 -9.71 -9.85 21.06
C SER A 149 -10.02 -11.33 20.79
N LEU A 150 -10.13 -11.74 19.52
CA LEU A 150 -10.28 -13.15 19.11
C LEU A 150 -8.93 -13.89 19.13
N ALA A 151 -7.84 -13.22 18.76
CA ALA A 151 -6.48 -13.75 18.83
C ALA A 151 -5.96 -13.89 20.28
N SER A 152 -6.58 -13.20 21.24
CA SER A 152 -6.24 -13.23 22.67
C SER A 152 -6.45 -14.60 23.35
N HIS A 153 -7.04 -15.59 22.66
CA HIS A 153 -7.16 -16.96 23.17
C HIS A 153 -6.04 -17.91 22.71
N ASP A 154 -5.19 -17.50 21.78
CA ASP A 154 -3.99 -18.26 21.36
C ASP A 154 -2.72 -17.40 21.48
N ALA A 155 -2.14 -17.39 22.69
CA ALA A 155 -0.74 -17.11 23.01
C ALA A 155 0.01 -15.98 22.23
N ALA A 156 0.18 -14.82 22.88
CA ALA A 156 1.39 -13.96 22.86
C ALA A 156 2.05 -13.52 21.53
N GLY A 157 1.40 -13.61 20.37
CA GLY A 157 2.04 -13.37 19.05
C GLY A 157 1.46 -12.29 18.13
N GLY A 158 0.24 -11.79 18.38
CA GLY A 158 -0.41 -10.83 17.48
C GLY A 158 0.07 -9.39 17.73
N GLY A 159 0.68 -8.75 16.73
CA GLY A 159 1.02 -7.31 16.75
C GLY A 159 2.49 -6.95 16.89
N GLN A 160 3.42 -7.91 16.83
CA GLN A 160 4.83 -7.62 17.11
C GLN A 160 5.52 -6.84 15.97
N LEU A 161 5.21 -7.07 14.68
CA LEU A 161 6.01 -6.53 13.56
C LEU A 161 6.09 -5.01 13.47
N ASN A 162 5.08 -4.29 13.97
CA ASN A 162 5.09 -2.83 14.00
C ASN A 162 5.70 -2.23 15.28
N THR A 163 6.16 -3.06 16.22
CA THR A 163 6.89 -2.59 17.41
C THR A 163 8.35 -2.23 17.09
N PRO A 164 8.94 -1.25 17.80
CA PRO A 164 10.35 -0.90 17.65
C PRO A 164 11.30 -2.08 17.80
N LEU A 165 12.37 -2.12 16.99
CA LEU A 165 13.43 -3.13 17.06
C LEU A 165 14.05 -3.21 18.47
N ALA A 166 14.14 -2.09 19.19
CA ALA A 166 14.64 -2.02 20.57
C ALA A 166 13.95 -3.01 21.51
N LEU A 167 12.64 -3.22 21.37
CA LEU A 167 11.86 -4.11 22.24
C LEU A 167 12.12 -5.60 21.97
N ARG A 168 12.81 -5.92 20.87
CA ARG A 168 13.19 -7.29 20.50
C ARG A 168 14.62 -7.65 20.87
N LEU A 169 15.41 -6.66 21.30
CA LEU A 169 16.78 -6.90 21.73
C LEU A 169 16.78 -7.69 23.03
N ALA A 170 17.01 -9.00 22.93
CA ALA A 170 17.04 -9.90 24.08
C ALA A 170 18.40 -9.95 24.80
N ARG A 171 19.47 -9.45 24.15
CA ARG A 171 20.85 -9.51 24.65
C ARG A 171 21.71 -8.39 24.10
N GLU A 172 22.78 -8.06 24.81
CA GLU A 172 23.83 -7.18 24.31
C GLU A 172 24.52 -7.78 23.07
N PRO A 173 24.95 -6.94 22.12
CA PRO A 173 25.63 -7.41 20.92
C PRO A 173 27.00 -7.99 21.26
N VAL A 174 27.30 -9.16 20.69
CA VAL A 174 28.65 -9.72 20.76
C VAL A 174 29.52 -9.02 19.71
N THR A 175 30.58 -8.37 20.17
CA THR A 175 31.44 -7.52 19.32
C THR A 175 32.90 -7.95 19.34
N CYS A 176 33.65 -7.53 18.32
CA CYS A 176 35.10 -7.63 18.25
C CYS A 176 35.70 -6.40 17.54
N ARG A 177 37.03 -6.31 17.48
CA ARG A 177 37.73 -5.31 16.66
C ARG A 177 37.94 -5.86 15.25
N PRO A 178 38.01 -5.03 14.21
CA PRO A 178 38.30 -5.48 12.84
C PRO A 178 39.61 -6.27 12.73
N ASP A 179 40.56 -5.96 13.61
CA ASP A 179 41.90 -6.57 13.65
C ASP A 179 41.98 -7.81 14.57
N THR A 180 40.90 -8.15 15.27
CA THR A 180 40.83 -9.35 16.11
C THR A 180 41.11 -10.59 15.26
N PRO A 181 42.02 -11.50 15.68
CA PRO A 181 42.24 -12.76 14.98
C PRO A 181 40.97 -13.61 14.93
N LEU A 182 40.71 -14.25 13.79
CA LEU A 182 39.50 -15.04 13.58
C LEU A 182 39.31 -16.14 14.65
N ARG A 183 40.40 -16.76 15.12
CA ARG A 183 40.38 -17.75 16.21
C ARG A 183 39.75 -17.19 17.49
N GLU A 184 40.06 -15.95 17.84
CA GLU A 184 39.54 -15.30 19.03
C GLU A 184 38.07 -14.95 18.83
N ALA A 185 37.70 -14.39 17.67
CA ALA A 185 36.30 -14.11 17.33
C ALA A 185 35.42 -15.38 17.36
N LEU A 186 35.89 -16.49 16.78
CA LEU A 186 35.20 -17.78 16.81
C LEU A 186 35.09 -18.36 18.23
N THR A 187 36.11 -18.16 19.06
CA THR A 187 36.07 -18.55 20.48
C THR A 187 34.99 -17.77 21.21
N THR A 188 34.94 -16.45 21.02
CA THR A 188 33.89 -15.58 21.57
C THR A 188 32.51 -16.00 21.10
N MET A 189 32.32 -16.27 19.80
CA MET A 189 31.04 -16.73 19.25
C MET A 189 30.57 -18.04 19.89
N ARG A 190 31.48 -19.01 20.06
CA ARG A 190 31.19 -20.29 20.71
C ARG A 190 30.81 -20.10 22.18
N ASP A 191 31.59 -19.33 22.91
CA ASP A 191 31.44 -19.16 24.36
C ASP A 191 30.16 -18.37 24.69
N GLN A 192 29.81 -17.38 23.86
CA GLN A 192 28.57 -16.61 23.96
C GLN A 192 27.37 -17.29 23.28
N ARG A 193 27.58 -18.43 22.60
CA ARG A 193 26.56 -19.19 21.86
C ARG A 193 25.79 -18.34 20.85
N VAL A 194 26.51 -17.56 20.05
CA VAL A 194 25.95 -16.70 19.00
C VAL A 194 26.33 -17.19 17.60
N GLY A 195 25.44 -16.95 16.64
CA GLY A 195 25.66 -17.27 15.22
C GLY A 195 26.36 -16.18 14.43
N SER A 196 26.58 -15.01 15.04
CA SER A 196 27.23 -13.85 14.43
C SER A 196 28.04 -13.05 15.46
N ILE A 197 29.01 -12.28 14.96
CA ILE A 197 29.79 -11.30 15.71
C ILE A 197 29.96 -10.05 14.86
N VAL A 198 29.86 -8.87 15.48
CA VAL A 198 29.98 -7.58 14.79
C VAL A 198 31.34 -6.95 15.09
N ALA A 199 32.07 -6.57 14.05
CA ALA A 199 33.26 -5.76 14.17
C ALA A 199 32.85 -4.29 14.34
N VAL A 200 33.36 -3.62 15.37
CA VAL A 200 33.06 -2.22 15.66
C VAL A 200 34.32 -1.35 15.72
N ASP A 201 34.16 -0.07 15.38
CA ASP A 201 35.22 0.93 15.48
C ASP A 201 35.42 1.45 16.93
N ASP A 202 36.20 2.51 17.10
CA ASP A 202 36.46 3.13 18.42
C ASP A 202 35.23 3.83 19.03
N GLN A 203 34.24 4.18 18.21
CA GLN A 203 32.99 4.80 18.63
C GLN A 203 31.87 3.78 18.88
N ALA A 204 32.18 2.49 18.72
CA ALA A 204 31.23 1.38 18.73
C ALA A 204 30.24 1.39 17.54
N ALA A 205 30.59 2.04 16.42
CA ALA A 205 29.84 1.94 15.18
C ALA A 205 30.14 0.60 14.48
N PRO A 206 29.14 -0.08 13.91
CA PRO A 206 29.34 -1.35 13.22
C PRO A 206 30.04 -1.12 11.87
N VAL A 207 31.23 -1.73 11.71
CA VAL A 207 32.04 -1.64 10.48
C VAL A 207 32.13 -2.97 9.73
N GLY A 208 31.62 -4.05 10.31
CA GLY A 208 31.47 -5.32 9.63
C GLY A 208 30.75 -6.38 10.45
N ILE A 209 30.22 -7.39 9.79
CA ILE A 209 29.57 -8.54 10.43
C ILE A 209 30.15 -9.85 9.91
N PHE A 210 30.39 -10.80 10.81
CA PHE A 210 30.84 -12.15 10.48
C PHE A 210 29.88 -13.18 11.06
N THR A 211 29.43 -14.12 10.24
CA THR A 211 28.42 -15.13 10.60
C THR A 211 28.95 -16.56 10.43
N LEU A 212 28.22 -17.55 10.98
CA LEU A 212 28.52 -18.96 10.71
C LEU A 212 28.43 -19.34 9.22
N HIS A 213 27.65 -18.58 8.43
CA HIS A 213 27.60 -18.76 6.97
C HIS A 213 28.92 -18.33 6.32
N ASP A 214 29.49 -17.21 6.76
CA ASP A 214 30.80 -16.72 6.29
C ASP A 214 31.93 -17.67 6.70
N LEU A 215 31.85 -18.28 7.89
CA LEU A 215 32.81 -19.30 8.33
C LEU A 215 32.87 -20.48 7.35
N LEU A 216 31.74 -20.98 6.87
CA LEU A 216 31.73 -22.08 5.91
C LEU A 216 32.33 -21.62 4.56
N ASN A 217 31.80 -20.54 4.01
CA ASN A 217 32.04 -20.17 2.60
C ASN A 217 33.30 -19.34 2.36
N ARG A 218 33.75 -18.54 3.33
CA ARG A 218 34.91 -17.64 3.17
C ARG A 218 36.14 -18.10 3.92
N VAL A 219 36.01 -19.07 4.83
CA VAL A 219 37.11 -19.54 5.67
C VAL A 219 37.36 -21.03 5.45
N ALA A 220 36.38 -21.88 5.74
CA ALA A 220 36.59 -23.33 5.72
C ALA A 220 36.82 -23.87 4.30
N LEU A 221 36.00 -23.47 3.33
CA LEU A 221 36.13 -23.90 1.93
C LEU A 221 37.31 -23.25 1.21
N GLU A 222 37.65 -22.01 1.57
CA GLU A 222 38.76 -21.24 0.98
C GLU A 222 40.12 -21.49 1.66
N GLY A 223 40.16 -22.27 2.76
CA GLY A 223 41.38 -22.60 3.47
C GLY A 223 42.06 -21.43 4.19
N VAL A 224 41.30 -20.41 4.59
CA VAL A 224 41.84 -19.22 5.28
C VAL A 224 42.31 -19.59 6.70
N GLY A 225 43.53 -19.19 7.05
CA GLY A 225 44.11 -19.45 8.36
C GLY A 225 43.38 -18.70 9.49
N LEU A 226 43.24 -19.33 10.66
CA LEU A 226 42.50 -18.77 11.81
C LEU A 226 43.19 -17.58 12.50
N ASP A 227 44.44 -17.27 12.13
CA ASP A 227 45.16 -16.10 12.65
C ASP A 227 44.93 -14.86 11.76
N THR A 228 44.17 -15.01 10.66
CA THR A 228 43.73 -13.91 9.79
C THR A 228 42.80 -12.97 10.57
N PRO A 229 42.91 -11.64 10.40
CA PRO A 229 42.00 -10.68 11.05
C PRO A 229 40.58 -10.77 10.49
N VAL A 230 39.58 -10.57 11.34
CA VAL A 230 38.14 -10.65 10.96
C VAL A 230 37.80 -9.73 9.78
N ARG A 231 38.43 -8.55 9.66
CA ARG A 231 38.20 -7.61 8.54
C ARG A 231 38.42 -8.19 7.14
N ALA A 232 39.23 -9.25 7.03
CA ALA A 232 39.51 -9.89 5.74
C ALA A 232 38.40 -10.84 5.28
N VAL A 233 37.52 -11.27 6.20
CA VAL A 233 36.49 -12.30 5.94
C VAL A 233 35.07 -11.86 6.32
N MET A 234 34.92 -10.74 7.04
CA MET A 234 33.62 -10.16 7.37
C MET A 234 32.94 -9.52 6.16
N THR A 235 31.63 -9.34 6.23
CA THR A 235 30.90 -8.44 5.31
C THR A 235 31.09 -7.00 5.81
N PRO A 236 31.73 -6.10 5.03
CA PRO A 236 31.90 -4.71 5.43
C PRO A 236 30.57 -3.96 5.36
N ASP A 237 30.49 -2.81 6.05
CA ASP A 237 29.35 -1.88 6.03
C ASP A 237 27.99 -2.59 6.19
N PRO A 238 27.79 -3.32 7.32
CA PRO A 238 26.61 -4.14 7.49
C PRO A 238 25.36 -3.25 7.57
N VAL A 239 24.26 -3.72 6.99
CA VAL A 239 22.99 -3.00 7.07
C VAL A 239 22.59 -2.83 8.54
N ALA A 240 22.31 -1.58 8.89
CA ALA A 240 21.98 -1.16 10.23
C ALA A 240 20.71 -0.31 10.21
N LEU A 241 19.78 -0.59 11.12
CA LEU A 241 18.57 0.19 11.33
C LEU A 241 18.56 0.82 12.72
N GLU A 242 17.97 2.01 12.83
CA GLU A 242 17.78 2.69 14.12
C GLU A 242 16.88 1.85 15.04
N GLU A 243 17.12 1.91 16.35
CA GLU A 243 16.42 1.07 17.32
C GLU A 243 14.90 1.32 17.41
N ASN A 244 14.47 2.49 16.97
CA ASN A 244 13.06 2.90 16.92
C ASN A 244 12.37 2.45 15.63
N ALA A 245 13.12 1.93 14.65
CA ALA A 245 12.58 1.37 13.42
C ALA A 245 11.60 0.24 13.73
N PRO A 246 10.51 0.09 12.97
CA PRO A 246 9.60 -1.04 13.10
C PRO A 246 10.30 -2.36 12.76
N GLY A 247 9.90 -3.45 13.42
CA GLY A 247 10.34 -4.82 13.11
C GLY A 247 10.22 -5.21 11.64
N PHE A 248 9.18 -4.72 10.97
CA PHE A 248 8.95 -4.98 9.55
C PHE A 248 10.04 -4.40 8.64
N GLU A 249 10.56 -3.22 8.96
CA GLU A 249 11.67 -2.62 8.20
C GLU A 249 12.91 -3.52 8.24
N GLY A 250 13.12 -4.22 9.37
CA GLY A 250 14.15 -5.25 9.47
C GLY A 250 13.92 -6.45 8.54
N ILE A 251 12.67 -6.89 8.36
CA ILE A 251 12.31 -7.95 7.41
C ILE A 251 12.57 -7.51 5.96
N GLU A 252 12.24 -6.24 5.64
CA GLU A 252 12.47 -5.66 4.32
C GLU A 252 13.96 -5.63 3.99
N ALA A 253 14.76 -5.10 4.91
CA ALA A 253 16.23 -5.07 4.78
C ALA A 253 16.82 -6.48 4.60
N MET A 254 16.37 -7.45 5.42
CA MET A 254 16.82 -8.85 5.29
C MET A 254 16.46 -9.45 3.92
N THR A 255 15.26 -9.18 3.41
CA THR A 255 14.79 -9.69 2.12
C THR A 255 15.50 -9.04 0.94
N GLU A 256 15.69 -7.72 0.97
CA GLU A 256 16.33 -6.95 -0.10
C GLU A 256 17.78 -7.41 -0.32
N HIS A 257 18.53 -7.53 0.77
CA HIS A 257 19.94 -7.87 0.71
C HIS A 257 20.21 -9.39 0.76
N GLY A 258 19.19 -10.21 1.08
CA GLY A 258 19.35 -11.65 1.28
C GLY A 258 20.27 -11.96 2.45
N MET A 259 20.01 -11.34 3.60
CA MET A 259 20.80 -11.48 4.83
C MET A 259 19.95 -12.03 5.99
N THR A 260 20.60 -12.67 6.95
CA THR A 260 19.94 -13.33 8.10
C THR A 260 20.02 -12.56 9.41
N HIS A 261 20.89 -11.55 9.48
CA HIS A 261 21.18 -10.78 10.68
C HIS A 261 21.17 -9.30 10.33
N LEU A 262 20.57 -8.50 11.21
CA LEU A 262 20.45 -7.06 11.10
C LEU A 262 21.14 -6.40 12.29
N CYS A 263 21.97 -5.40 12.04
CA CYS A 263 22.51 -4.55 13.10
C CYS A 263 21.44 -3.54 13.53
N VAL A 264 21.25 -3.38 14.84
CA VAL A 264 20.40 -2.34 15.40
C VAL A 264 21.29 -1.29 16.03
N VAL A 265 21.13 -0.03 15.65
CA VAL A 265 21.94 1.09 16.13
C VAL A 265 21.11 2.10 16.92
N ARG A 266 21.79 2.81 17.82
CA ARG A 266 21.28 3.99 18.53
C ARG A 266 22.32 5.08 18.37
N ASP A 267 21.97 6.16 17.69
CA ASP A 267 22.88 7.28 17.40
C ASP A 267 24.18 6.81 16.70
N GLY A 268 24.04 5.89 15.73
CA GLY A 268 25.16 5.30 14.99
C GLY A 268 26.00 4.26 15.77
N ARG A 269 25.69 3.99 17.04
CA ARG A 269 26.39 3.00 17.87
C ARG A 269 25.62 1.69 17.89
N LEU A 270 26.32 0.55 17.83
CA LEU A 270 25.69 -0.76 17.86
C LEU A 270 24.94 -0.98 19.20
N ALA A 271 23.62 -1.08 19.12
CA ALA A 271 22.73 -1.37 20.24
C ALA A 271 22.43 -2.87 20.35
N GLY A 272 22.44 -3.61 19.23
CA GLY A 272 22.15 -5.03 19.22
C GLY A 272 22.21 -5.67 17.84
N VAL A 273 21.97 -6.98 17.79
CA VAL A 273 21.86 -7.75 16.54
C VAL A 273 20.60 -8.59 16.61
N LEU A 274 19.77 -8.51 15.57
CA LEU A 274 18.56 -9.31 15.42
C LEU A 274 18.72 -10.28 14.27
N GLY A 275 18.43 -11.56 14.51
CA GLY A 275 18.30 -12.56 13.47
C GLY A 275 16.87 -12.65 12.95
N GLU A 276 16.70 -13.32 11.82
CA GLU A 276 15.36 -13.54 11.22
C GLU A 276 14.36 -14.17 12.21
N ARG A 277 14.83 -15.07 13.08
CA ARG A 277 14.01 -15.75 14.10
C ARG A 277 13.55 -14.82 15.23
N ASP A 278 14.22 -13.70 15.41
CA ASP A 278 13.84 -12.68 16.39
C ASP A 278 12.74 -11.76 15.84
N LEU A 279 12.59 -11.71 14.50
CA LEU A 279 11.54 -10.96 13.80
C LEU A 279 10.32 -11.82 13.47
N LEU A 280 10.53 -13.08 13.05
CA LEU A 280 9.50 -14.02 12.63
C LEU A 280 9.43 -15.24 13.58
N THR A 281 8.40 -15.31 14.41
CA THR A 281 8.26 -16.36 15.42
C THR A 281 7.90 -17.72 14.80
N ARG A 282 8.74 -18.74 15.04
CA ARG A 282 8.48 -20.19 14.81
C ARG A 282 7.86 -20.58 13.46
N GLN A 283 8.41 -20.09 12.35
CA GLN A 283 8.11 -20.59 11.01
C GLN A 283 9.16 -21.65 10.58
N PRO A 284 8.77 -22.80 10.00
CA PRO A 284 9.72 -23.74 9.40
C PRO A 284 10.34 -23.21 8.09
N LEU A 285 9.77 -22.13 7.54
CA LEU A 285 10.28 -21.44 6.36
C LEU A 285 10.98 -20.14 6.76
N THR A 286 12.24 -19.99 6.38
CA THR A 286 13.01 -18.75 6.57
C THR A 286 13.03 -17.92 5.28
N LEU A 287 12.76 -16.61 5.38
CA LEU A 287 12.91 -15.60 4.33
C LEU A 287 14.27 -15.67 3.64
N ASP A 288 15.36 -15.72 4.41
CA ASP A 288 16.71 -15.86 3.84
C ASP A 288 16.84 -17.13 3.02
N GLY A 289 16.37 -18.26 3.58
CA GLY A 289 16.37 -19.55 2.89
C GLY A 289 15.66 -19.47 1.54
N LEU A 290 14.49 -18.84 1.51
CA LEU A 290 13.70 -18.69 0.29
C LEU A 290 14.41 -17.80 -0.75
N VAL A 291 14.90 -16.63 -0.34
CA VAL A 291 15.63 -15.70 -1.22
C VAL A 291 16.90 -16.36 -1.76
N ARG A 292 17.67 -17.04 -0.90
CA ARG A 292 18.89 -17.75 -1.30
C ARG A 292 18.60 -18.87 -2.28
N GLU A 293 17.61 -19.70 -1.99
CA GLU A 293 17.21 -20.81 -2.88
C GLU A 293 16.74 -20.29 -4.24
N ILE A 294 16.00 -19.18 -4.30
CA ILE A 294 15.63 -18.53 -5.55
C ILE A 294 16.88 -18.03 -6.29
N ARG A 295 17.78 -17.31 -5.62
CA ARG A 295 19.00 -16.75 -6.26
C ARG A 295 19.96 -17.82 -6.75
N GLN A 296 19.98 -19.00 -6.12
CA GLN A 296 20.88 -20.11 -6.46
C GLN A 296 20.24 -21.15 -7.40
N ALA A 297 18.92 -21.08 -7.62
CA ALA A 297 18.18 -22.02 -8.47
C ALA A 297 18.84 -22.16 -9.85
N THR A 298 19.07 -23.38 -10.32
CA THR A 298 19.76 -23.64 -11.58
C THR A 298 18.81 -23.85 -12.76
N ALA A 299 17.51 -23.94 -12.47
CA ALA A 299 16.45 -24.12 -13.44
C ALA A 299 15.17 -23.35 -13.07
N VAL A 300 14.33 -23.07 -14.07
CA VAL A 300 13.09 -22.27 -13.91
C VAL A 300 12.07 -22.99 -13.02
N ASP A 301 11.98 -24.32 -13.11
CA ASP A 301 11.08 -25.14 -12.30
C ASP A 301 11.44 -25.12 -10.80
N GLU A 302 12.73 -25.02 -10.47
CA GLU A 302 13.20 -24.81 -9.10
C GLU A 302 12.71 -23.46 -8.55
N ILE A 303 12.81 -22.38 -9.33
CA ILE A 303 12.30 -21.04 -8.96
C ILE A 303 10.79 -21.11 -8.72
N ALA A 304 10.05 -21.71 -9.66
CA ALA A 304 8.61 -21.91 -9.55
C ALA A 304 8.23 -22.70 -8.28
N ALA A 305 9.03 -23.73 -7.93
CA ALA A 305 8.83 -24.51 -6.71
C ALA A 305 9.04 -23.70 -5.42
N ARG A 306 9.94 -22.72 -5.43
CA ARG A 306 10.14 -21.81 -4.29
C ARG A 306 9.03 -20.78 -4.19
N LEU A 307 8.62 -20.19 -5.32
CA LEU A 307 7.52 -19.21 -5.34
C LEU A 307 6.19 -19.80 -4.86
N ARG A 308 5.92 -21.10 -5.08
CA ARG A 308 4.74 -21.79 -4.51
C ARG A 308 4.67 -21.78 -2.98
N GLN A 309 5.76 -21.44 -2.28
CA GLN A 309 5.81 -21.35 -0.82
C GLN A 309 5.46 -19.95 -0.30
N VAL A 310 5.53 -18.92 -1.15
CA VAL A 310 5.27 -17.51 -0.80
C VAL A 310 3.90 -17.30 -0.15
N PRO A 311 2.78 -17.91 -0.61
CA PRO A 311 1.48 -17.71 0.03
C PRO A 311 1.45 -18.09 1.53
N ARG A 312 2.19 -19.13 1.92
CA ARG A 312 2.28 -19.59 3.33
C ARG A 312 3.10 -18.62 4.19
N LEU A 313 4.19 -18.10 3.63
CA LEU A 313 4.99 -17.05 4.26
C LEU A 313 4.17 -15.78 4.49
N VAL A 314 3.43 -15.35 3.46
CA VAL A 314 2.57 -14.17 3.54
C VAL A 314 1.49 -14.33 4.61
N GLU A 315 0.88 -15.52 4.71
CA GLU A 315 -0.07 -15.83 5.79
C GLU A 315 0.57 -15.66 7.19
N ALA A 316 1.80 -16.12 7.36
CA ALA A 316 2.53 -15.95 8.61
C ALA A 316 2.76 -14.49 8.97
N VAL A 317 3.21 -13.70 7.99
CA VAL A 317 3.53 -12.28 8.15
C VAL A 317 2.26 -11.48 8.47
N ILE A 318 1.14 -11.77 7.81
CA ILE A 318 -0.17 -11.18 8.12
C ILE A 318 -0.61 -11.55 9.55
N THR A 319 -0.44 -12.81 9.97
CA THR A 319 -0.81 -13.28 11.32
C THR A 319 -0.01 -12.58 12.42
N GLN A 320 1.20 -12.12 12.13
CA GLN A 320 2.05 -11.36 13.06
C GLN A 320 1.74 -9.86 13.09
N GLY A 321 0.72 -9.41 12.35
CA GLY A 321 0.24 -8.03 12.37
C GLY A 321 0.91 -7.10 11.35
N ALA A 322 1.49 -7.63 10.27
CA ALA A 322 1.98 -6.80 9.18
C ALA A 322 0.83 -6.08 8.45
N GLU A 323 1.08 -4.83 8.09
CA GLU A 323 0.16 -4.02 7.28
C GLU A 323 0.14 -4.49 5.82
N ALA A 324 -0.87 -4.08 5.06
CA ALA A 324 -1.02 -4.55 3.69
C ALA A 324 0.11 -4.08 2.76
N ASP A 325 0.51 -2.81 2.84
CA ASP A 325 1.57 -2.25 1.99
C ASP A 325 2.92 -2.91 2.27
N GLN A 326 3.19 -3.21 3.53
CA GLN A 326 4.33 -4.00 3.98
C GLN A 326 4.37 -5.38 3.30
N VAL A 327 3.27 -6.13 3.38
CA VAL A 327 3.16 -7.46 2.77
C VAL A 327 3.34 -7.41 1.24
N LEU A 328 2.75 -6.41 0.57
CA LEU A 328 2.88 -6.27 -0.88
C LEU A 328 4.31 -5.96 -1.32
N ARG A 329 5.05 -5.13 -0.56
CA ARG A 329 6.47 -4.88 -0.82
C ARG A 329 7.29 -6.14 -0.68
N LEU A 330 7.08 -6.92 0.38
CA LEU A 330 7.73 -8.23 0.56
C LEU A 330 7.49 -9.16 -0.63
N ILE A 331 6.22 -9.31 -1.06
CA ILE A 331 5.87 -10.12 -2.23
C ILE A 331 6.61 -9.62 -3.48
N THR A 332 6.58 -8.30 -3.71
CA THR A 332 7.25 -7.71 -4.88
C THR A 332 8.75 -8.00 -4.87
N ARG A 333 9.44 -7.84 -3.73
CA ARG A 333 10.88 -8.12 -3.62
C ARG A 333 11.22 -9.59 -3.86
N LEU A 334 10.41 -10.52 -3.37
CA LEU A 334 10.56 -11.95 -3.66
C LEU A 334 10.39 -12.24 -5.16
N ASN A 335 9.38 -11.63 -5.79
CA ASN A 335 9.14 -11.76 -7.24
C ASN A 335 10.29 -11.17 -8.07
N GLU A 336 10.92 -10.10 -7.60
CA GLU A 336 12.08 -9.51 -8.28
C GLU A 336 13.33 -10.36 -8.18
N HIS A 337 13.59 -11.01 -7.04
CA HIS A 337 14.66 -12.01 -6.94
C HIS A 337 14.45 -13.16 -7.93
N ALA A 338 13.20 -13.63 -8.08
CA ALA A 338 12.86 -14.63 -9.08
C ALA A 338 13.05 -14.09 -10.51
N THR A 339 12.62 -12.86 -10.77
CA THR A 339 12.79 -12.20 -12.08
C THR A 339 14.27 -12.10 -12.45
N ARG A 340 15.11 -11.52 -11.59
CA ARG A 340 16.56 -11.42 -11.80
C ARG A 340 17.20 -12.78 -12.03
N ARG A 341 16.76 -13.82 -11.31
CA ARG A 341 17.29 -15.16 -11.53
C ARG A 341 16.89 -15.74 -12.88
N VAL A 342 15.64 -15.60 -13.31
CA VAL A 342 15.18 -16.03 -14.64
C VAL A 342 15.97 -15.31 -15.73
N LEU A 343 16.16 -13.99 -15.61
CA LEU A 343 16.99 -13.21 -16.53
C LEU A 343 18.41 -13.79 -16.65
N ALA A 344 19.05 -14.05 -15.51
CA ALA A 344 20.40 -14.59 -15.45
C ALA A 344 20.53 -16.03 -15.98
N LEU A 345 19.53 -16.89 -15.76
CA LEU A 345 19.52 -18.28 -16.25
C LEU A 345 19.39 -18.37 -17.77
N LEU A 346 18.60 -17.47 -18.37
CA LEU A 346 18.34 -17.50 -19.80
C LEU A 346 19.38 -16.70 -20.59
N ARG A 347 20.01 -15.67 -20.01
CA ARG A 347 20.97 -14.80 -20.70
C ARG A 347 22.06 -15.56 -21.48
N PRO A 348 22.73 -16.59 -20.95
CA PRO A 348 23.80 -17.31 -21.67
C PRO A 348 23.33 -18.10 -22.91
N GLN A 349 22.02 -18.27 -23.10
CA GLN A 349 21.45 -19.07 -24.19
C GLN A 349 21.18 -18.24 -25.46
N TYR A 350 21.38 -16.92 -25.39
CA TYR A 350 21.06 -15.97 -26.45
C TYR A 350 22.25 -15.05 -26.75
N ASP A 351 22.37 -14.63 -28.01
CA ASP A 351 23.40 -13.70 -28.46
C ASP A 351 23.02 -12.25 -28.14
N ILE A 352 23.13 -11.90 -26.86
CA ILE A 352 22.87 -10.56 -26.30
C ILE A 352 24.08 -10.01 -25.51
N GLU A 353 25.25 -10.63 -25.68
CA GLU A 353 26.49 -10.15 -25.10
C GLU A 353 26.90 -8.83 -25.78
N GLY A 354 27.45 -7.90 -24.97
CA GLY A 354 27.84 -6.55 -25.42
C GLY A 354 26.70 -5.56 -25.64
N ILE A 355 25.44 -5.94 -25.31
CA ILE A 355 24.31 -5.00 -25.31
C ILE A 355 24.08 -4.54 -23.87
N ASP A 356 24.20 -3.23 -23.66
CA ASP A 356 23.82 -2.60 -22.40
C ASP A 356 22.31 -2.34 -22.42
N PHE A 357 21.62 -2.87 -21.41
CA PHE A 357 20.19 -2.71 -21.26
C PHE A 357 19.75 -2.85 -19.79
N THR A 358 18.57 -2.32 -19.51
CA THR A 358 17.92 -2.37 -18.21
C THR A 358 16.52 -2.96 -18.36
N TRP A 359 16.23 -3.99 -17.57
CA TRP A 359 14.89 -4.56 -17.43
C TRP A 359 14.03 -3.64 -16.57
N LEU A 360 12.91 -3.23 -17.14
CA LEU A 360 11.95 -2.31 -16.54
C LEU A 360 10.79 -3.09 -15.92
N ALA A 361 10.32 -2.61 -14.77
CA ALA A 361 8.99 -2.91 -14.26
C ALA A 361 8.05 -1.73 -14.55
N PHE A 362 6.79 -2.05 -14.78
CA PHE A 362 5.68 -1.10 -14.82
C PHE A 362 4.60 -1.45 -13.79
N GLY A 363 3.64 -0.55 -13.62
CA GLY A 363 2.44 -0.81 -12.83
C GLY A 363 2.73 -1.29 -11.41
N SER A 364 2.01 -2.32 -10.96
CA SER A 364 2.09 -2.76 -9.56
C SER A 364 3.48 -3.25 -9.12
N GLN A 365 4.31 -3.73 -10.05
CA GLN A 365 5.70 -4.08 -9.73
C GLN A 365 6.56 -2.85 -9.53
N ALA A 366 6.42 -1.83 -10.39
CA ALA A 366 7.15 -0.56 -10.25
C ALA A 366 6.76 0.23 -9.00
N ARG A 367 5.51 0.06 -8.53
CA ARG A 367 4.99 0.67 -7.29
C ARG A 367 5.27 -0.15 -6.03
N GLU A 368 5.86 -1.33 -6.16
CA GLU A 368 6.07 -2.28 -5.06
C GLU A 368 4.76 -2.75 -4.37
N GLU A 369 3.71 -2.93 -5.18
CA GLU A 369 2.34 -3.24 -4.76
C GLU A 369 1.82 -4.56 -5.37
N GLN A 370 2.71 -5.49 -5.75
CA GLN A 370 2.28 -6.80 -6.27
C GLN A 370 1.61 -7.63 -5.18
N ALA A 371 0.50 -8.28 -5.55
CA ALA A 371 -0.18 -9.25 -4.70
C ALA A 371 0.25 -10.68 -5.07
N LEU A 372 -0.34 -11.69 -4.44
CA LEU A 372 0.01 -13.10 -4.62
C LEU A 372 -0.21 -13.60 -6.05
N ILE A 373 -1.31 -13.16 -6.66
CA ILE A 373 -1.61 -13.39 -8.09
C ILE A 373 -1.41 -12.05 -8.80
N THR A 374 -0.45 -12.03 -9.73
CA THR A 374 -0.04 -10.82 -10.46
C THR A 374 0.23 -11.10 -11.92
N ASP A 375 0.00 -10.08 -12.74
CA ASP A 375 0.36 -10.05 -14.14
C ASP A 375 1.83 -9.62 -14.31
N GLN A 376 2.38 -9.86 -15.50
CA GLN A 376 3.68 -9.39 -15.94
C GLN A 376 3.58 -8.03 -16.63
N ASP A 377 4.03 -6.96 -15.98
CA ASP A 377 4.12 -5.63 -16.59
C ASP A 377 5.58 -5.20 -16.65
N ASN A 378 6.26 -5.46 -17.76
CA ASN A 378 7.69 -5.24 -17.91
C ASN A 378 8.12 -4.76 -19.31
N GLY A 379 9.35 -4.26 -19.41
CA GLY A 379 9.93 -3.77 -20.65
C GLY A 379 11.46 -3.79 -20.60
N ILE A 380 12.09 -3.32 -21.68
CA ILE A 380 13.54 -3.13 -21.80
C ILE A 380 13.80 -1.70 -22.25
N LEU A 381 14.75 -1.05 -21.59
CA LEU A 381 15.45 0.13 -22.08
C LEU A 381 16.85 -0.32 -22.47
N PHE A 382 17.23 -0.17 -23.74
CA PHE A 382 18.58 -0.52 -24.22
C PHE A 382 19.31 0.69 -24.78
N ASP A 383 20.64 0.61 -24.81
CA ASP A 383 21.48 1.55 -25.51
C ASP A 383 21.76 1.07 -26.93
N ALA A 384 21.72 2.00 -27.88
CA ALA A 384 22.03 1.75 -29.28
C ALA A 384 22.55 3.04 -29.93
N GLU A 385 23.46 2.88 -30.88
CA GLU A 385 23.85 3.98 -31.76
C GLU A 385 22.67 4.35 -32.68
N PRO A 386 22.52 5.64 -33.06
CA PRO A 386 21.44 6.07 -33.93
C PRO A 386 21.41 5.29 -35.25
N GLY A 387 20.29 4.60 -35.51
CA GLY A 387 20.08 3.76 -36.69
C GLY A 387 20.26 2.26 -36.46
N ASP A 388 20.81 1.84 -35.32
CA ASP A 388 21.00 0.42 -34.97
C ASP A 388 19.88 -0.13 -34.07
N GLU A 389 18.88 0.68 -33.71
CA GLU A 389 17.85 0.32 -32.71
C GLU A 389 17.10 -0.96 -33.09
N ASP A 390 16.71 -1.11 -34.36
CA ASP A 390 16.00 -2.29 -34.86
C ASP A 390 16.87 -3.56 -34.80
N ALA A 391 18.18 -3.43 -35.05
CA ALA A 391 19.11 -4.55 -35.01
C ALA A 391 19.37 -5.02 -33.57
N VAL A 392 19.56 -4.08 -32.64
CA VAL A 392 19.70 -4.39 -31.21
C VAL A 392 18.41 -5.02 -30.66
N ARG A 393 17.25 -4.46 -30.99
CA ARG A 393 15.94 -5.00 -30.60
C ARG A 393 15.74 -6.42 -31.14
N ALA A 394 16.11 -6.68 -32.39
CA ALA A 394 15.97 -8.01 -33.00
C ALA A 394 16.77 -9.10 -32.25
N ARG A 395 17.91 -8.75 -31.64
CA ARG A 395 18.70 -9.65 -30.79
C ARG A 395 18.06 -9.86 -29.40
N LEU A 396 17.51 -8.80 -28.80
CA LEU A 396 16.90 -8.84 -27.47
C LEU A 396 15.55 -9.58 -27.43
N LEU A 397 14.72 -9.44 -28.47
CA LEU A 397 13.34 -9.94 -28.48
C LEU A 397 13.21 -11.45 -28.24
N PRO A 398 13.97 -12.34 -28.90
CA PRO A 398 13.87 -13.78 -28.66
C PRO A 398 14.17 -14.16 -27.20
N TRP A 399 15.16 -13.50 -26.59
CA TRP A 399 15.51 -13.66 -25.17
C TRP A 399 14.39 -13.14 -24.27
N ALA A 400 13.89 -11.93 -24.51
CA ALA A 400 12.82 -11.32 -23.71
C ALA A 400 11.54 -12.16 -23.75
N GLN A 401 11.16 -12.68 -24.92
CA GLN A 401 10.02 -13.60 -25.06
C GLN A 401 10.21 -14.91 -24.29
N ALA A 402 11.44 -15.44 -24.24
CA ALA A 402 11.75 -16.62 -23.44
C ALA A 402 11.66 -16.33 -21.94
N VAL A 403 12.14 -15.16 -21.51
CA VAL A 403 11.98 -14.68 -20.13
C VAL A 403 10.50 -14.58 -19.77
N ASN A 404 9.66 -13.93 -20.59
CA ASN A 404 8.23 -13.81 -20.28
C ASN A 404 7.52 -15.18 -20.18
N ARG A 405 7.91 -16.17 -20.99
CA ARG A 405 7.42 -17.55 -20.87
C ARG A 405 7.89 -18.23 -19.58
N ALA A 406 9.16 -18.11 -19.24
CA ALA A 406 9.72 -18.67 -18.00
C ALA A 406 9.09 -18.04 -16.75
N LEU A 407 8.82 -16.72 -16.78
CA LEU A 407 8.08 -16.05 -15.72
C LEU A 407 6.63 -16.57 -15.63
N ALA A 408 5.98 -16.88 -16.75
CA ALA A 408 4.67 -17.53 -16.74
C ALA A 408 4.71 -18.92 -16.12
N GLU A 409 5.75 -19.72 -16.38
CA GLU A 409 5.99 -21.01 -15.73
C GLU A 409 6.21 -20.88 -14.20
N CYS A 410 6.80 -19.76 -13.77
CA CYS A 410 6.95 -19.38 -12.36
C CYS A 410 5.63 -18.94 -11.69
N GLY A 411 4.55 -18.74 -12.44
CA GLY A 411 3.24 -18.32 -11.93
C GLY A 411 2.92 -16.83 -12.13
N PHE A 412 3.72 -16.09 -12.91
CA PHE A 412 3.41 -14.70 -13.27
C PHE A 412 2.53 -14.66 -14.52
N THR A 413 1.27 -14.28 -14.40
CA THR A 413 0.31 -14.28 -15.51
C THR A 413 0.77 -13.40 -16.66
N LEU A 414 0.71 -13.90 -17.90
CA LEU A 414 1.00 -13.09 -19.09
C LEU A 414 0.02 -11.91 -19.15
N CYS A 415 0.52 -10.69 -19.33
CA CYS A 415 -0.33 -9.50 -19.33
C CYS A 415 -1.29 -9.53 -20.53
N PRO A 416 -2.63 -9.47 -20.30
CA PRO A 416 -3.62 -9.42 -21.38
C PRO A 416 -3.46 -8.21 -22.30
N GLY A 417 -2.86 -7.12 -21.79
CA GLY A 417 -2.54 -5.92 -22.55
C GLY A 417 -1.24 -6.01 -23.36
N ASN A 418 -0.52 -7.14 -23.29
CA ASN A 418 0.78 -7.36 -23.94
C ASN A 418 1.86 -6.32 -23.56
N ILE A 419 1.84 -5.86 -22.30
CA ILE A 419 2.82 -4.92 -21.73
C ILE A 419 3.98 -5.73 -21.15
N MET A 420 4.76 -6.33 -22.04
CA MET A 420 5.83 -7.26 -21.68
C MET A 420 7.03 -7.04 -22.59
N ALA A 421 8.24 -7.23 -22.08
CA ALA A 421 9.50 -7.02 -22.79
C ALA A 421 9.61 -7.80 -24.12
N GLY A 422 8.95 -8.95 -24.24
CA GLY A 422 8.86 -9.72 -25.48
C GLY A 422 8.01 -9.07 -26.58
N ASN A 423 7.29 -7.99 -26.29
CA ASN A 423 6.62 -7.13 -27.25
C ASN A 423 7.61 -6.06 -27.77
N PRO A 424 7.81 -5.90 -29.09
CA PRO A 424 8.65 -4.86 -29.67
C PRO A 424 8.34 -3.45 -29.18
N GLU A 425 7.08 -3.15 -28.87
CA GLU A 425 6.71 -1.84 -28.32
C GLU A 425 7.25 -1.61 -26.90
N CYS A 426 7.57 -2.65 -26.14
CA CYS A 426 8.11 -2.54 -24.79
C CYS A 426 9.62 -2.85 -24.73
N CYS A 427 10.28 -3.00 -25.87
CA CYS A 427 11.73 -3.17 -25.98
C CYS A 427 12.28 -2.05 -26.85
N LEU A 428 12.61 -0.92 -26.23
CA LEU A 428 12.91 0.34 -26.92
C LEU A 428 14.23 0.95 -26.42
N SER A 429 14.86 1.75 -27.26
CA SER A 429 16.00 2.59 -26.85
C SER A 429 15.53 3.76 -25.97
N GLY A 430 16.47 4.41 -25.28
CA GLY A 430 16.18 5.65 -24.52
C GLY A 430 15.43 6.71 -25.34
N PRO A 431 15.93 7.14 -26.51
CA PRO A 431 15.24 8.09 -27.38
C PRO A 431 13.85 7.64 -27.85
N GLU A 432 13.66 6.34 -28.10
CA GLU A 432 12.37 5.78 -28.49
C GLU A 432 11.35 5.83 -27.34
N TRP A 433 11.79 5.54 -26.11
CA TRP A 433 10.96 5.73 -24.91
C TRP A 433 10.56 7.19 -24.74
N GLU A 434 11.50 8.14 -24.82
CA GLU A 434 11.21 9.58 -24.73
C GLU A 434 10.20 10.05 -25.78
N ALA A 435 10.36 9.60 -27.03
CA ALA A 435 9.44 9.90 -28.12
C ALA A 435 8.04 9.31 -27.86
N ARG A 436 7.98 8.07 -27.34
CA ARG A 436 6.71 7.40 -27.00
C ARG A 436 5.96 8.14 -25.90
N PHE A 437 6.64 8.47 -24.80
CA PHE A 437 6.04 9.25 -23.72
C PHE A 437 5.64 10.65 -24.19
N THR A 438 6.45 11.28 -25.04
CA THR A 438 6.12 12.58 -25.64
C THR A 438 4.81 12.53 -26.39
N ARG A 439 4.62 11.52 -27.24
CA ARG A 439 3.37 11.31 -27.96
C ARG A 439 2.19 11.12 -27.03
N TRP A 440 2.32 10.34 -25.96
CA TRP A 440 1.23 10.16 -24.99
C TRP A 440 0.88 11.47 -24.27
N ILE A 441 1.88 12.26 -23.89
CA ILE A 441 1.69 13.51 -23.15
C ILE A 441 1.10 14.62 -24.02
N GLU A 442 1.57 14.76 -25.26
CA GLU A 442 1.18 15.89 -26.13
C GLU A 442 0.02 15.57 -27.07
N GLN A 443 -0.06 14.34 -27.54
CA GLN A 443 -0.93 13.93 -28.66
C GLN A 443 -1.94 12.85 -28.25
N GLY A 444 -1.91 12.39 -27.00
CA GLY A 444 -2.82 11.35 -26.50
C GLY A 444 -4.30 11.71 -26.63
N THR A 445 -5.12 10.72 -26.99
CA THR A 445 -6.56 10.75 -26.74
C THR A 445 -6.83 10.12 -25.36
N PRO A 446 -7.98 10.38 -24.72
CA PRO A 446 -8.33 9.76 -23.43
C PRO A 446 -8.16 8.23 -23.44
N GLU A 447 -8.63 7.56 -24.49
CA GLU A 447 -8.60 6.09 -24.60
C GLU A 447 -7.17 5.55 -24.72
N HIS A 448 -6.32 6.22 -25.49
CA HIS A 448 -4.91 5.84 -25.60
C HIS A 448 -4.18 6.09 -24.28
N LEU A 449 -4.51 7.18 -23.58
CA LEU A 449 -3.90 7.53 -22.31
C LEU A 449 -4.32 6.58 -21.17
N LEU A 450 -5.56 6.09 -21.19
CA LEU A 450 -6.06 5.11 -20.22
C LEU A 450 -5.22 3.82 -20.28
N LYS A 451 -4.89 3.38 -21.50
CA LYS A 451 -4.04 2.20 -21.74
C LYS A 451 -2.57 2.46 -21.39
N SER A 452 -2.08 3.69 -21.49
CA SER A 452 -0.68 4.03 -21.22
C SER A 452 -0.40 4.50 -19.79
N THR A 453 -1.42 4.69 -18.96
CA THR A 453 -1.27 5.19 -17.57
C THR A 453 -0.33 4.33 -16.73
N ILE A 454 -0.27 3.03 -16.99
CA ILE A 454 0.62 2.08 -16.32
C ILE A 454 2.11 2.37 -16.53
N PHE A 455 2.52 2.93 -17.67
CA PHE A 455 3.93 3.24 -17.97
C PHE A 455 4.47 4.42 -17.16
N PHE A 456 3.58 5.21 -16.53
CA PHE A 456 3.97 6.29 -15.62
C PHE A 456 4.27 5.78 -14.20
N ASP A 457 4.14 4.48 -13.96
CA ASP A 457 4.88 3.79 -12.92
C ASP A 457 6.02 3.06 -13.60
N LEU A 458 7.25 3.52 -13.41
CA LEU A 458 8.43 3.01 -14.10
C LEU A 458 9.56 2.85 -13.08
N ARG A 459 10.17 1.66 -13.06
CA ARG A 459 11.32 1.37 -12.20
C ARG A 459 12.28 0.37 -12.85
N ALA A 460 13.58 0.52 -12.61
CA ALA A 460 14.58 -0.47 -12.98
C ALA A 460 14.52 -1.69 -12.05
N VAL A 461 14.56 -2.90 -12.61
CA VAL A 461 14.63 -4.16 -11.85
C VAL A 461 16.02 -4.79 -11.96
N ASP A 462 16.59 -4.84 -13.16
CA ASP A 462 17.90 -5.46 -13.43
C ASP A 462 18.63 -4.63 -14.51
N GLY A 463 19.94 -4.42 -14.37
CA GLY A 463 20.73 -3.51 -15.23
C GLY A 463 21.02 -2.15 -14.56
N ASP A 464 21.62 -1.22 -15.31
CA ASP A 464 21.93 0.12 -14.81
C ASP A 464 20.65 0.96 -14.63
N ALA A 465 20.43 1.49 -13.42
CA ALA A 465 19.26 2.31 -13.13
C ALA A 465 19.38 3.74 -13.67
N SER A 466 20.59 4.22 -13.96
CA SER A 466 20.86 5.62 -14.31
C SER A 466 20.05 6.11 -15.53
N PRO A 467 19.96 5.37 -16.65
CA PRO A 467 19.14 5.77 -17.80
C PRO A 467 17.63 5.83 -17.47
N VAL A 468 17.16 4.96 -16.57
CA VAL A 468 15.76 4.92 -16.14
C VAL A 468 15.42 6.13 -15.28
N GLU A 469 16.32 6.54 -14.38
CA GLU A 469 16.16 7.74 -13.55
C GLU A 469 16.21 9.03 -14.40
N ALA A 470 17.06 9.06 -15.43
CA ALA A 470 17.07 10.15 -16.40
C ALA A 470 15.74 10.24 -17.16
N LEU A 471 15.21 9.11 -17.62
CA LEU A 471 13.90 9.03 -18.27
C LEU A 471 12.78 9.49 -17.34
N ARG A 472 12.76 9.04 -16.07
CA ARG A 472 11.76 9.49 -15.08
C ARG A 472 11.82 10.99 -14.85
N THR A 473 13.01 11.57 -14.74
CA THR A 473 13.20 13.02 -14.59
C THR A 473 12.62 13.77 -15.77
N PHE A 474 12.87 13.31 -17.00
CA PHE A 474 12.26 13.85 -18.21
C PHE A 474 10.72 13.78 -18.17
N LEU A 475 10.14 12.68 -17.72
CA LEU A 475 8.68 12.52 -17.61
C LEU A 475 8.05 13.49 -16.61
N LEU A 476 8.65 13.66 -15.44
CA LEU A 476 8.12 14.56 -14.41
C LEU A 476 8.06 16.00 -14.92
N GLN A 477 9.17 16.49 -15.48
CA GLN A 477 9.23 17.83 -16.07
C GLN A 477 8.16 18.01 -17.16
N LYS A 478 8.01 17.03 -18.04
CA LYS A 478 7.08 17.13 -19.17
C LYS A 478 5.61 17.09 -18.76
N THR A 479 5.27 16.29 -17.75
CA THR A 479 3.88 16.14 -17.27
C THR A 479 3.42 17.31 -16.40
N ALA A 480 4.31 17.92 -15.62
CA ALA A 480 4.02 19.06 -14.76
C ALA A 480 3.62 20.34 -15.52
N TYR A 481 4.12 20.55 -16.74
CA TYR A 481 3.75 21.71 -17.57
C TYR A 481 2.56 21.47 -18.51
N ASN A 482 2.09 20.23 -18.67
CA ASN A 482 1.02 19.91 -19.61
C ASN A 482 -0.37 19.81 -18.94
N SER A 483 -1.08 20.93 -18.87
CA SER A 483 -2.42 21.00 -18.24
C SER A 483 -3.46 20.11 -18.91
N ARG A 484 -3.41 19.99 -20.25
CA ARG A 484 -4.30 19.10 -21.02
C ARG A 484 -4.11 17.65 -20.61
N PHE A 485 -2.86 17.18 -20.55
CA PHE A 485 -2.51 15.83 -20.13
C PHE A 485 -3.03 15.53 -18.72
N ARG A 486 -2.80 16.42 -17.75
CA ARG A 486 -3.27 16.22 -16.37
C ARG A 486 -4.79 16.14 -16.28
N ARG A 487 -5.50 17.03 -16.99
CA ARG A 487 -6.96 16.96 -17.10
C ARG A 487 -7.43 15.62 -17.67
N GLN A 488 -6.74 15.12 -18.69
CA GLN A 488 -7.08 13.87 -19.35
C GLN A 488 -6.80 12.65 -18.46
N MET A 489 -5.70 12.65 -17.70
CA MET A 489 -5.41 11.64 -16.67
C MET A 489 -6.49 11.63 -15.58
N ALA A 490 -6.87 12.81 -15.08
CA ALA A 490 -7.92 12.95 -14.08
C ALA A 490 -9.31 12.49 -14.61
N ALA A 491 -9.61 12.74 -15.90
CA ALA A 491 -10.81 12.26 -16.56
C ALA A 491 -10.83 10.73 -16.69
N ASN A 492 -9.71 10.12 -17.07
CA ASN A 492 -9.58 8.67 -17.20
C ASN A 492 -9.82 7.93 -15.88
N GLN A 493 -9.37 8.51 -14.77
CA GLN A 493 -9.63 7.97 -13.44
C GLN A 493 -11.14 7.82 -13.15
N GLN A 494 -12.01 8.66 -13.74
CA GLN A 494 -13.46 8.59 -13.55
C GLN A 494 -14.11 7.36 -14.20
N ALA A 495 -13.39 6.60 -15.03
CA ALA A 495 -13.86 5.36 -15.63
C ALA A 495 -13.95 4.21 -14.61
N PHE A 496 -13.07 4.21 -13.60
CA PHE A 496 -13.00 3.19 -12.57
C PHE A 496 -13.71 3.66 -11.30
N ARG A 497 -15.05 3.75 -11.35
CA ARG A 497 -15.82 4.24 -10.21
C ARG A 497 -15.92 3.20 -9.10
N PRO A 498 -15.76 3.60 -7.83
CA PRO A 498 -16.10 2.75 -6.70
C PRO A 498 -17.53 2.23 -6.82
N PRO A 499 -17.79 0.96 -6.46
CA PRO A 499 -19.05 0.27 -6.65
C PRO A 499 -20.04 0.70 -5.57
N LEU A 500 -20.22 2.01 -5.43
CA LEU A 500 -21.18 2.63 -4.56
C LEU A 500 -22.33 3.12 -5.43
N GLY A 501 -23.54 2.76 -5.06
CA GLY A 501 -24.71 3.36 -5.64
C GLY A 501 -24.86 4.83 -5.27
N LEU A 502 -25.98 5.39 -5.75
CA LEU A 502 -26.38 6.75 -5.45
C LEU A 502 -26.65 6.92 -3.95
N PHE A 503 -26.99 5.84 -3.22
CA PHE A 503 -27.34 5.89 -1.80
C PHE A 503 -26.22 5.35 -0.90
N GLY A 504 -25.01 5.22 -1.48
CA GLY A 504 -23.83 4.65 -0.81
C GLY A 504 -24.00 3.16 -0.47
N GLU A 505 -25.02 2.49 -0.97
CA GLU A 505 -25.11 1.04 -0.98
C GLU A 505 -23.99 0.48 -1.85
N ILE A 506 -23.40 -0.63 -1.44
CA ILE A 506 -22.40 -1.30 -2.25
C ILE A 506 -23.14 -2.03 -3.38
N ARG A 507 -22.86 -1.69 -4.64
CA ARG A 507 -23.42 -2.32 -5.83
C ARG A 507 -22.44 -3.35 -6.37
N ALA A 508 -22.50 -4.56 -5.82
CA ALA A 508 -21.81 -5.70 -6.39
C ALA A 508 -22.55 -6.20 -7.64
N GLY A 509 -21.79 -6.57 -8.68
CA GLY A 509 -22.36 -7.35 -9.78
C GLY A 509 -22.64 -8.79 -9.35
N ALA A 510 -23.25 -9.60 -10.22
CA ALA A 510 -23.46 -11.03 -9.96
C ALA A 510 -22.15 -11.79 -9.65
N GLU A 511 -21.04 -11.30 -10.20
CA GLU A 511 -19.68 -11.82 -9.99
C GLU A 511 -18.94 -11.14 -8.82
N GLY A 512 -19.63 -10.34 -7.99
CA GLY A 512 -19.03 -9.58 -6.90
C GLY A 512 -18.41 -8.24 -7.33
N ILE A 513 -17.46 -7.76 -6.53
CA ILE A 513 -16.72 -6.51 -6.72
C ILE A 513 -15.28 -6.82 -7.07
N ASP A 514 -14.79 -6.25 -8.16
CA ASP A 514 -13.37 -6.26 -8.50
C ASP A 514 -12.65 -5.21 -7.63
N VAL A 515 -12.02 -5.65 -6.53
CA VAL A 515 -11.36 -4.75 -5.58
C VAL A 515 -10.18 -4.03 -6.24
N LYS A 516 -9.50 -4.66 -7.20
CA LYS A 516 -8.38 -4.06 -7.94
C LYS A 516 -8.89 -2.85 -8.72
N LYS A 517 -9.83 -3.05 -9.64
CA LYS A 517 -10.32 -1.98 -10.53
C LYS A 517 -11.23 -0.98 -9.82
N GLN A 518 -12.14 -1.45 -8.98
CA GLN A 518 -13.19 -0.60 -8.40
C GLN A 518 -12.80 -0.06 -7.00
N GLY A 519 -11.79 -0.63 -6.35
CA GLY A 519 -11.33 -0.19 -5.02
C GLY A 519 -9.96 0.50 -5.06
N LEU A 520 -8.93 -0.19 -5.55
CA LEU A 520 -7.54 0.25 -5.48
C LEU A 520 -7.22 1.32 -6.55
N THR A 521 -7.62 1.09 -7.80
CA THR A 521 -7.31 1.97 -8.93
C THR A 521 -7.62 3.45 -8.67
N PRO A 522 -8.77 3.84 -8.08
CA PRO A 522 -9.02 5.24 -7.72
C PRO A 522 -7.93 5.90 -6.86
N PHE A 523 -7.38 5.18 -5.88
CA PHE A 523 -6.31 5.70 -5.02
C PHE A 523 -4.97 5.74 -5.75
N VAL A 524 -4.63 4.64 -6.43
CA VAL A 524 -3.39 4.50 -7.21
C VAL A 524 -3.30 5.60 -8.27
N ASP A 525 -4.34 5.74 -9.09
CA ASP A 525 -4.38 6.71 -10.17
C ASP A 525 -4.47 8.14 -9.64
N GLY A 526 -5.26 8.38 -8.60
CA GLY A 526 -5.37 9.71 -8.00
C GLY A 526 -4.05 10.19 -7.41
N ALA A 527 -3.35 9.33 -6.66
CA ALA A 527 -2.02 9.62 -6.15
C ALA A 527 -1.01 9.85 -7.29
N ARG A 528 -1.09 9.07 -8.38
CA ARG A 528 -0.26 9.28 -9.58
C ARG A 528 -0.50 10.64 -10.22
N VAL A 529 -1.75 11.05 -10.43
CA VAL A 529 -2.07 12.35 -11.03
C VAL A 529 -1.51 13.49 -10.17
N ILE A 530 -1.66 13.41 -8.85
CA ILE A 530 -1.12 14.42 -7.93
C ILE A 530 0.40 14.45 -7.99
N ALA A 531 1.06 13.28 -7.95
CA ALA A 531 2.52 13.18 -8.02
C ALA A 531 3.10 13.76 -9.32
N LEU A 532 2.52 13.39 -10.47
CA LEU A 532 2.93 13.94 -11.77
C LEU A 532 2.69 15.45 -11.86
N ALA A 533 1.63 15.96 -11.23
CA ALA A 533 1.33 17.40 -11.22
C ALA A 533 2.31 18.21 -10.35
N ALA A 534 2.85 17.59 -9.30
CA ALA A 534 3.73 18.21 -8.32
C ALA A 534 5.21 17.80 -8.49
N GLU A 535 5.57 17.18 -9.62
CA GLU A 535 6.95 16.74 -9.94
C GLU A 535 7.55 15.79 -8.89
N LEU A 536 6.72 14.96 -8.27
CA LEU A 536 7.13 14.05 -7.22
C LEU A 536 7.70 12.75 -7.80
N PRO A 537 8.93 12.35 -7.45
CA PRO A 537 9.57 11.20 -8.06
C PRO A 537 8.95 9.86 -7.63
N ALA A 538 8.27 9.77 -6.47
CA ALA A 538 7.72 8.52 -5.95
C ALA A 538 6.90 7.72 -6.97
N THR A 539 7.08 6.40 -6.98
CA THR A 539 6.24 5.47 -7.75
C THR A 539 5.18 4.79 -6.89
N GLY A 540 5.49 4.42 -5.64
CA GLY A 540 4.54 3.79 -4.72
C GLY A 540 3.35 4.69 -4.39
N SER A 541 2.14 4.14 -4.29
CA SER A 541 0.94 4.96 -4.07
C SER A 541 0.94 5.60 -2.68
N HIS A 542 1.43 4.88 -1.66
CA HIS A 542 1.61 5.42 -0.31
C HIS A 542 2.68 6.53 -0.32
N GLU A 543 3.88 6.24 -0.83
CA GLU A 543 4.97 7.21 -0.90
C GLU A 543 4.58 8.50 -1.65
N ARG A 544 3.79 8.37 -2.74
CA ARG A 544 3.25 9.53 -3.47
C ARG A 544 2.36 10.41 -2.60
N MET A 545 1.52 9.81 -1.74
CA MET A 545 0.67 10.58 -0.81
C MET A 545 1.52 11.27 0.26
N ASP A 546 2.54 10.60 0.80
CA ASP A 546 3.47 11.18 1.79
C ASP A 546 4.25 12.37 1.22
N GLN A 547 4.79 12.21 0.00
CA GLN A 547 5.48 13.30 -0.71
C GLN A 547 4.50 14.42 -1.09
N ALA A 548 3.25 14.11 -1.46
CA ALA A 548 2.24 15.11 -1.78
C ALA A 548 1.82 15.93 -0.56
N VAL A 549 1.80 15.34 0.65
CA VAL A 549 1.61 16.09 1.90
C VAL A 549 2.78 17.01 2.15
N SER A 550 4.01 16.50 2.00
CA SER A 550 5.23 17.28 2.21
C SER A 550 5.37 18.45 1.23
N ALA A 551 4.83 18.30 0.01
CA ALA A 551 4.78 19.32 -1.03
C ALA A 551 3.51 20.20 -0.98
N GLU A 552 2.68 20.07 0.07
CA GLU A 552 1.40 20.79 0.24
C GLU A 552 0.36 20.57 -0.89
N ALA A 553 0.58 19.56 -1.74
CA ALA A 553 -0.34 19.16 -2.82
C ALA A 553 -1.51 18.30 -2.31
N MET A 554 -1.42 17.75 -1.09
CA MET A 554 -2.46 16.99 -0.42
C MET A 554 -2.58 17.39 1.05
N ARG A 555 -3.81 17.47 1.57
CA ARG A 555 -4.02 17.76 3.00
C ARG A 555 -3.64 16.54 3.85
N PRO A 556 -2.93 16.70 4.99
CA PRO A 556 -2.53 15.58 5.85
C PRO A 556 -3.70 14.68 6.28
N GLY A 557 -4.86 15.28 6.60
CA GLY A 557 -6.05 14.52 6.99
C GLY A 557 -6.65 13.70 5.84
N ASP A 558 -6.57 14.20 4.60
CA ASP A 558 -7.02 13.43 3.42
C ASP A 558 -6.07 12.26 3.15
N ALA A 559 -4.75 12.51 3.20
CA ALA A 559 -3.74 11.46 3.04
C ALA A 559 -3.92 10.33 4.07
N ALA A 560 -4.10 10.67 5.35
CA ALA A 560 -4.33 9.69 6.41
C ALA A 560 -5.55 8.79 6.13
N ASP A 561 -6.68 9.39 5.72
CA ASP A 561 -7.88 8.64 5.34
C ASP A 561 -7.64 7.77 4.08
N TYR A 562 -6.87 8.27 3.10
CA TYR A 562 -6.57 7.53 1.86
C TYR A 562 -5.62 6.37 2.10
N HIS A 563 -4.59 6.52 2.92
CA HIS A 563 -3.72 5.42 3.33
C HIS A 563 -4.49 4.32 4.05
N ALA A 564 -5.35 4.71 4.99
CA ALA A 564 -6.21 3.81 5.74
C ALA A 564 -7.13 3.00 4.80
N ALA A 565 -7.81 3.67 3.87
CA ALA A 565 -8.69 3.02 2.89
C ALA A 565 -7.91 2.09 1.96
N LEU A 566 -6.76 2.55 1.46
CA LEU A 566 -5.92 1.80 0.54
C LEU A 566 -5.37 0.54 1.20
N ARG A 567 -4.83 0.63 2.42
CA ARG A 567 -4.36 -0.53 3.21
C ARG A 567 -5.47 -1.56 3.41
N TYR A 568 -6.65 -1.12 3.79
CA TYR A 568 -7.79 -2.01 3.99
C TYR A 568 -8.15 -2.78 2.71
N LEU A 569 -8.25 -2.08 1.58
CA LEU A 569 -8.58 -2.69 0.29
C LEU A 569 -7.47 -3.63 -0.21
N GLN A 570 -6.20 -3.29 0.03
CA GLN A 570 -5.06 -4.15 -0.27
C GLN A 570 -5.09 -5.43 0.57
N MET A 571 -5.35 -5.33 1.87
CA MET A 571 -5.50 -6.48 2.76
C MET A 571 -6.67 -7.37 2.33
N LEU A 572 -7.80 -6.75 1.96
CA LEU A 572 -8.98 -7.45 1.49
C LEU A 572 -8.69 -8.23 0.18
N ARG A 573 -7.95 -7.61 -0.75
CA ARG A 573 -7.48 -8.27 -1.97
C ARG A 573 -6.53 -9.44 -1.67
N LEU A 574 -5.58 -9.28 -0.76
CA LEU A 574 -4.65 -10.34 -0.35
C LEU A 574 -5.40 -11.55 0.24
N ARG A 575 -6.34 -11.32 1.16
CA ARG A 575 -7.18 -12.38 1.75
C ARG A 575 -8.03 -13.10 0.71
N ALA A 576 -8.60 -12.35 -0.25
CA ALA A 576 -9.37 -12.94 -1.35
C ALA A 576 -8.50 -13.86 -2.23
N GLN A 577 -7.28 -13.44 -2.57
CA GLN A 577 -6.34 -14.27 -3.33
C GLN A 577 -5.85 -15.48 -2.55
N GLN A 578 -5.59 -15.36 -1.23
CA GLN A 578 -5.26 -16.52 -0.40
C GLN A 578 -6.39 -17.56 -0.39
N LYS A 579 -7.65 -17.12 -0.26
CA LYS A 579 -8.82 -18.00 -0.36
C LYS A 579 -8.88 -18.67 -1.73
N ALA A 580 -8.70 -17.92 -2.81
CA ALA A 580 -8.70 -18.45 -4.18
C ALA A 580 -7.61 -19.52 -4.39
N LEU A 581 -6.38 -19.26 -3.95
CA LEU A 581 -5.26 -20.19 -4.04
C LEU A 581 -5.52 -21.49 -3.26
N ARG A 582 -6.12 -21.42 -2.06
CA ARG A 582 -6.51 -22.61 -1.28
C ARG A 582 -7.58 -23.46 -1.97
N GLU A 583 -8.49 -22.80 -2.67
CA GLU A 583 -9.59 -23.44 -3.40
C GLU A 583 -9.21 -23.85 -4.83
N GLY A 584 -7.97 -23.60 -5.26
CA GLY A 584 -7.48 -23.90 -6.61
C GLY A 584 -8.18 -23.08 -7.71
N ARG A 585 -8.70 -21.89 -7.37
CA ARG A 585 -9.35 -20.98 -8.32
C ARG A 585 -8.36 -20.00 -8.92
N GLU A 586 -8.54 -19.68 -10.19
CA GLU A 586 -7.79 -18.66 -10.93
C GLU A 586 -8.27 -17.22 -10.65
N ASP A 587 -9.31 -17.04 -9.82
CA ASP A 587 -10.05 -15.78 -9.71
C ASP A 587 -9.23 -14.63 -9.07
N ASP A 588 -9.32 -13.48 -9.75
CA ASP A 588 -8.54 -12.26 -9.60
C ASP A 588 -9.33 -11.22 -8.80
N SER A 589 -8.97 -11.06 -7.53
CA SER A 589 -9.29 -9.86 -6.75
C SER A 589 -10.77 -9.55 -6.51
N ARG A 590 -11.68 -10.51 -6.79
CA ARG A 590 -13.12 -10.35 -6.58
C ARG A 590 -13.55 -10.70 -5.17
N ILE A 591 -14.43 -9.88 -4.60
CA ILE A 591 -15.06 -10.13 -3.30
C ILE A 591 -16.57 -10.06 -3.39
N ARG A 592 -17.22 -10.79 -2.48
CA ARG A 592 -18.67 -10.76 -2.28
C ARG A 592 -18.96 -10.01 -0.98
N PRO A 593 -19.57 -8.80 -1.03
CA PRO A 593 -19.86 -8.03 0.18
C PRO A 593 -20.72 -8.77 1.20
N GLU A 594 -21.53 -9.73 0.76
CA GLU A 594 -22.39 -10.55 1.62
C GLU A 594 -21.59 -11.53 2.50
N GLU A 595 -20.35 -11.84 2.10
CA GLU A 595 -19.43 -12.67 2.88
C GLU A 595 -18.70 -11.88 3.98
N LEU A 596 -18.82 -10.55 3.99
CA LEU A 596 -18.15 -9.69 4.96
C LEU A 596 -19.01 -9.51 6.21
N GLY A 597 -18.35 -9.43 7.38
CA GLY A 597 -19.04 -9.05 8.61
C GLY A 597 -19.61 -7.62 8.54
N ALA A 598 -20.60 -7.31 9.39
CA ALA A 598 -21.24 -5.98 9.41
C ALA A 598 -20.24 -4.82 9.60
N LEU A 599 -19.18 -5.02 10.39
CA LEU A 599 -18.12 -4.02 10.59
C LEU A 599 -17.23 -3.87 9.35
N GLU A 600 -16.79 -4.98 8.74
CA GLU A 600 -16.00 -4.98 7.49
C GLU A 600 -16.78 -4.34 6.33
N GLY A 601 -18.08 -4.63 6.22
CA GLY A 601 -18.96 -3.98 5.24
C GLY A 601 -19.03 -2.46 5.42
N ARG A 602 -19.05 -1.96 6.66
CA ARG A 602 -18.99 -0.50 6.94
C ARG A 602 -17.64 0.10 6.54
N VAL A 603 -16.54 -0.59 6.83
CA VAL A 603 -15.19 -0.12 6.48
C VAL A 603 -14.98 -0.12 4.97
N LEU A 604 -15.47 -1.15 4.27
CA LEU A 604 -15.46 -1.21 2.81
C LEU A 604 -16.25 -0.05 2.20
N LYS A 605 -17.46 0.19 2.69
CA LYS A 605 -18.30 1.32 2.25
C LYS A 605 -17.61 2.66 2.47
N GLU A 606 -16.98 2.85 3.62
CA GLU A 606 -16.25 4.08 3.92
C GLU A 606 -14.98 4.22 3.06
N SER A 607 -14.26 3.14 2.81
CA SER A 607 -13.09 3.13 1.91
C SER A 607 -13.48 3.57 0.50
N PHE A 608 -14.60 3.06 -0.02
CA PHE A 608 -15.12 3.52 -1.32
C PHE A 608 -15.59 4.98 -1.31
N ARG A 609 -16.08 5.51 -0.18
CA ARG A 609 -16.39 6.94 -0.05
C ARG A 609 -15.14 7.79 -0.12
N GLN A 610 -14.04 7.35 0.50
CA GLN A 610 -12.76 8.06 0.40
C GLN A 610 -12.20 8.03 -1.03
N ALA A 611 -12.34 6.92 -1.73
CA ALA A 611 -11.96 6.83 -3.14
C ALA A 611 -12.80 7.78 -4.02
N ARG A 612 -14.13 7.84 -3.80
CA ARG A 612 -15.02 8.79 -4.47
C ARG A 612 -14.69 10.25 -4.13
N LYS A 613 -14.31 10.54 -2.87
CA LYS A 613 -13.87 11.87 -2.43
C LYS A 613 -12.62 12.30 -3.19
N LEU A 614 -11.61 11.43 -3.33
CA LEU A 614 -10.40 11.71 -4.10
C LEU A 614 -10.72 11.98 -5.58
N GLN A 615 -11.52 11.13 -6.22
CA GLN A 615 -11.99 11.35 -7.59
C GLN A 615 -12.76 12.67 -7.75
N GLY A 616 -13.60 13.03 -6.77
CA GLY A 616 -14.36 14.28 -6.75
C GLY A 616 -13.47 15.51 -6.59
N GLN A 617 -12.45 15.45 -5.74
CA GLN A 617 -11.46 16.52 -5.59
C GLN A 617 -10.73 16.79 -6.92
N LEU A 618 -10.29 15.71 -7.59
CA LEU A 618 -9.63 15.82 -8.89
C LEU A 618 -10.59 16.34 -9.97
N ALA A 619 -11.85 15.91 -9.96
CA ALA A 619 -12.87 16.44 -10.88
C ALA A 619 -13.09 17.95 -10.73
N VAL A 620 -13.17 18.44 -9.50
CA VAL A 620 -13.28 19.89 -9.22
C VAL A 620 -12.01 20.62 -9.65
N GLN A 621 -10.83 20.11 -9.28
CA GLN A 621 -9.54 20.72 -9.60
C GLN A 621 -9.32 20.86 -11.11
N TYR A 622 -9.74 19.85 -11.89
CA TYR A 622 -9.51 19.79 -13.33
C TYR A 622 -10.75 20.11 -14.20
N GLN A 623 -11.85 20.57 -13.58
CA GLN A 623 -13.10 20.96 -14.25
C GLN A 623 -13.61 19.87 -15.21
N LEU A 624 -13.86 18.68 -14.65
CA LEU A 624 -14.29 17.48 -15.38
C LEU A 624 -15.81 17.32 -15.47
#